data_AF-A0AAE3YE33-F1
#
_entry.id   AF-A0AAE3YE33-F1
#
_cell.length_a   1.000
_cell.length_b   1.000
_cell.length_c   1.000
_cell.angle_alpha   90.00
_cell.angle_beta   90.00
_cell.angle_gamma   90.00
#
_symmetry.space_group_name_H-M   'P 1'
#
loop_
_entity.id
_entity.type
_entity.pdbx_description
1 polymer ?
#
loop_
_entity_poly.entity_id
_entity_poly.type
_entity_poly.pdbx_seq_one_letter_code
_entity_poly.pdbx_strand_id
1 'polypeptide(L)'
;MLIKSHTINNIKIAEVISDDMLIQSAQDGLDLMGNIYYQGFDKIVLYEKNITPEFFDLKTKIAGEILQKFSNYRIGLAIVGDFSQYQSQSMKDFIFESNKTKHINFVVMLEEALENLSR
;
A
#
# COMPACT_ATOMS: atom_id res chain seq x y z
N MET A 1 2.07 11.79 11.37
CA MET A 1 1.28 10.59 11.00
C MET A 1 0.04 10.46 11.90
N LEU A 2 -1.14 10.32 11.29
CA LEU A 2 -2.42 10.01 11.91
C LEU A 2 -2.93 8.68 11.32
N ILE A 3 -3.56 7.84 12.13
CA ILE A 3 -4.22 6.61 11.66
C ILE A 3 -5.72 6.79 11.80
N LYS A 4 -6.43 6.74 10.67
CA LYS A 4 -7.88 6.81 10.62
C LYS A 4 -8.45 5.40 10.40
N SER A 5 -9.32 4.98 11.29
CA SER A 5 -9.97 3.67 11.23
C SER A 5 -11.20 3.71 10.32
N HIS A 6 -11.30 2.75 9.42
CA HIS A 6 -12.50 2.46 8.64
C HIS A 6 -13.00 1.07 9.01
N THR A 7 -14.32 0.88 9.06
CA THR A 7 -14.92 -0.43 9.28
C THR A 7 -15.98 -0.68 8.22
N ILE A 8 -15.74 -1.69 7.38
CA ILE A 8 -16.62 -2.07 6.27
C ILE A 8 -16.76 -3.60 6.31
N ASN A 9 -17.98 -4.12 6.30
CA ASN A 9 -18.25 -5.57 6.39
C ASN A 9 -17.52 -6.25 7.57
N ASN A 10 -17.46 -5.58 8.74
CA ASN A 10 -16.73 -6.00 9.94
C ASN A 10 -15.20 -6.11 9.79
N ILE A 11 -14.64 -5.68 8.65
CA ILE A 11 -13.20 -5.61 8.41
C ILE A 11 -12.72 -4.22 8.82
N LYS A 12 -11.67 -4.16 9.63
CA LYS A 12 -11.01 -2.91 10.02
C LYS A 12 -9.88 -2.59 9.06
N ILE A 13 -9.87 -1.37 8.54
CA ILE A 13 -8.86 -0.89 7.60
C ILE A 13 -8.25 0.39 8.17
N ALA A 14 -6.92 0.45 8.22
CA ALA A 14 -6.19 1.63 8.67
C ALA A 14 -5.83 2.52 7.46
N GLU A 15 -6.37 3.73 7.42
CA GLU A 15 -5.88 4.78 6.52
C GLU A 15 -4.76 5.56 7.22
N VAL A 16 -3.57 5.53 6.63
CA VAL A 16 -2.41 6.24 7.17
C VAL A 16 -2.32 7.61 6.52
N ILE A 17 -2.59 8.66 7.31
CA ILE A 17 -2.58 10.05 6.85
C ILE A 17 -1.29 10.71 7.35
N SER A 18 -0.41 11.05 6.41
CA SER A 18 0.84 11.74 6.71
C SER A 18 1.26 12.62 5.54
N ASP A 19 1.91 13.74 5.82
CA ASP A 19 2.58 14.58 4.82
C ASP A 19 4.03 14.16 4.57
N ASP A 20 4.56 13.30 5.44
CA ASP A 20 5.90 12.76 5.33
C ASP A 20 5.94 11.49 4.48
N MET A 21 7.11 11.24 3.90
CA MET A 21 7.47 9.94 3.34
C MET A 21 7.73 8.96 4.48
N LEU A 22 6.99 7.85 4.50
CA LEU A 22 7.01 6.85 5.58
C LEU A 22 7.79 5.60 5.21
N ILE A 23 7.74 5.17 3.95
CA ILE A 23 8.39 3.94 3.48
C ILE A 23 9.51 4.30 2.51
N GLN A 24 10.75 4.27 2.99
CA GLN A 24 11.95 4.43 2.16
C GLN A 24 12.65 3.10 1.92
N SER A 25 12.42 2.12 2.79
CA SER A 25 13.02 0.80 2.75
C SER A 25 12.04 -0.30 3.15
N ALA A 26 12.43 -1.57 2.95
CA ALA A 26 11.68 -2.71 3.45
C ALA A 26 11.57 -2.74 4.98
N GLN A 27 12.53 -2.16 5.71
CA GLN A 27 12.49 -2.07 7.17
C GLN A 27 11.42 -1.06 7.62
N ASP A 28 11.35 0.10 6.99
CA ASP A 28 10.31 1.10 7.33
C ASP A 28 8.90 0.54 7.09
N GLY A 29 8.72 -0.21 5.99
CA GLY A 29 7.47 -0.93 5.73
C GLY A 29 7.14 -1.93 6.82
N LEU A 30 8.13 -2.69 7.31
CA LEU A 30 7.97 -3.65 8.40
C LEU A 30 7.61 -2.96 9.73
N ASP A 31 8.28 -1.86 10.05
CA ASP A 31 8.05 -1.10 11.28
C ASP A 31 6.64 -0.49 11.28
N LEU A 32 6.21 0.09 10.15
CA LEU A 32 4.85 0.59 9.98
C LEU A 32 3.81 -0.53 10.13
N MET A 33 4.02 -1.67 9.48
CA MET A 33 3.15 -2.83 9.61
C MET A 33 3.04 -3.31 11.06
N GLY A 34 4.16 -3.38 11.79
CA GLY A 34 4.16 -3.76 13.20
C GLY A 34 3.32 -2.82 14.07
N ASN A 35 3.44 -1.51 13.85
CA ASN A 35 2.66 -0.51 14.56
C ASN A 35 1.16 -0.63 14.27
N ILE A 36 0.79 -0.75 12.99
CA ILE A 36 -0.61 -0.88 12.56
C ILE A 36 -1.23 -2.19 13.04
N TYR A 37 -0.48 -3.29 13.00
CA TYR A 37 -0.90 -4.59 13.50
C TYR A 37 -1.11 -4.59 15.02
N TYR A 38 -0.22 -3.93 15.78
CA TYR A 38 -0.40 -3.77 17.23
C TYR A 38 -1.70 -3.03 17.58
N GLN A 39 -2.15 -2.12 16.71
CA GLN A 39 -3.43 -1.41 16.86
C GLN A 39 -4.65 -2.23 16.39
N GLY A 40 -4.44 -3.47 15.94
CA GLY A 40 -5.50 -4.41 15.58
C GLY A 40 -6.01 -4.30 14.15
N PHE A 41 -5.17 -3.82 13.22
CA PHE A 41 -5.48 -3.75 11.80
C PHE A 41 -4.58 -4.72 11.00
N ASP A 42 -5.17 -5.39 10.03
CA ASP A 42 -4.50 -6.29 9.08
C ASP A 42 -4.59 -5.79 7.63
N LYS A 43 -5.21 -4.62 7.42
CA LYS A 43 -5.35 -3.96 6.11
C LYS A 43 -5.03 -2.48 6.22
N ILE A 44 -4.25 -1.97 5.26
CA ILE A 44 -3.64 -0.64 5.30
C ILE A 44 -3.89 0.09 3.98
N VAL A 45 -4.26 1.36 4.07
CA VAL A 45 -4.23 2.31 2.96
C VAL A 45 -3.06 3.27 3.18
N LEU A 46 -2.18 3.36 2.18
CA LEU A 46 -1.12 4.35 2.08
C LEU A 46 -1.34 5.24 0.86
N TYR A 47 -0.75 6.42 0.87
CA TYR A 47 -0.71 7.27 -0.30
C TYR A 47 0.62 7.14 -1.02
N GLU A 48 0.61 7.31 -2.34
CA GLU A 48 1.81 7.34 -3.19
C GLU A 48 2.90 8.25 -2.59
N LYS A 49 2.52 9.44 -2.10
CA LYS A 49 3.43 10.39 -1.44
C LYS A 49 4.13 9.85 -0.18
N ASN A 50 3.60 8.81 0.45
CA ASN A 50 4.18 8.22 1.65
C ASN A 50 5.25 7.16 1.33
N ILE A 51 5.48 6.86 0.05
CA ILE A 51 6.42 5.83 -0.40
C ILE A 51 7.50 6.50 -1.24
N THR A 52 8.75 6.03 -1.10
CA THR A 52 9.87 6.53 -1.91
C THR A 52 9.57 6.44 -3.41
N PRO A 53 9.90 7.47 -4.21
CA PRO A 53 9.79 7.40 -5.68
C PRO A 53 10.54 6.21 -6.29
N GLU A 54 11.60 5.72 -5.63
CA GLU A 54 12.36 4.54 -6.05
C GLU A 54 11.53 3.25 -6.07
N PHE A 55 10.46 3.18 -5.29
CA PHE A 55 9.47 2.11 -5.36
C PHE A 55 8.85 2.02 -6.75
N PHE A 56 8.63 3.17 -7.40
CA PHE A 56 7.99 3.25 -8.70
C PHE A 56 8.98 3.13 -9.88
N ASP A 57 10.26 2.85 -9.61
CA ASP A 57 11.21 2.35 -10.60
C ASP A 57 11.54 0.89 -10.30
N LEU A 58 10.92 -0.04 -11.05
CA LEU A 58 11.11 -1.48 -10.82
C LEU A 58 12.56 -1.96 -10.95
N LYS A 59 13.45 -1.17 -11.56
CA LYS A 59 14.88 -1.52 -11.65
C LYS A 59 15.58 -1.48 -10.30
N THR A 60 15.07 -0.70 -9.34
CA THR A 60 15.63 -0.58 -7.99
C THR A 60 15.41 -1.84 -7.15
N LYS A 61 14.43 -2.67 -7.54
CA LYS A 61 13.94 -3.86 -6.81
C LYS A 61 13.28 -3.57 -5.45
N ILE A 62 13.24 -2.29 -5.03
CA ILE A 62 12.69 -1.86 -3.74
C ILE A 62 11.20 -2.21 -3.61
N ALA A 63 10.41 -2.08 -4.67
CA ALA A 63 9.00 -2.48 -4.66
C ALA A 63 8.83 -3.96 -4.30
N GLY A 64 9.61 -4.85 -4.91
CA GLY A 64 9.55 -6.28 -4.62
C GLY A 64 9.90 -6.58 -3.16
N GLU A 65 10.96 -5.95 -2.64
CA GLU A 65 11.39 -6.13 -1.24
C GLU A 65 10.33 -5.67 -0.24
N ILE A 66 9.71 -4.52 -0.47
CA ILE A 66 8.65 -3.97 0.39
C ILE A 66 7.39 -4.84 0.30
N LEU A 67 6.86 -5.06 -0.92
CA LEU A 67 5.60 -5.80 -1.11
C LEU A 67 5.69 -7.27 -0.65
N GLN A 68 6.88 -7.88 -0.74
CA GLN A 68 7.11 -9.22 -0.20
C GLN A 68 6.86 -9.25 1.31
N LYS A 69 7.19 -8.20 2.07
CA LYS A 69 6.87 -8.14 3.49
C LYS A 69 5.36 -8.13 3.72
N PHE A 70 4.61 -7.28 3.03
CA PHE A 70 3.13 -7.25 3.12
C PHE A 70 2.51 -8.61 2.81
N SER A 71 3.05 -9.33 1.82
CA SER A 71 2.61 -10.68 1.47
C SER A 71 2.96 -11.71 2.55
N ASN A 72 4.20 -11.71 3.05
CA ASN A 72 4.68 -12.66 4.07
C ASN A 72 3.90 -12.55 5.38
N TYR A 73 3.56 -11.33 5.79
CA TYR A 73 2.79 -11.06 7.00
C TYR A 73 1.27 -11.08 6.76
N ARG A 74 0.82 -11.36 5.53
CA ARG A 74 -0.59 -11.38 5.13
C ARG A 74 -1.34 -10.09 5.44
N ILE A 75 -0.64 -8.96 5.39
CA ILE A 75 -1.23 -7.63 5.57
C ILE A 75 -1.67 -7.12 4.20
N GLY A 76 -2.96 -6.80 4.08
CA GLY A 76 -3.53 -6.22 2.86
C GLY A 76 -3.08 -4.77 2.69
N LEU A 77 -2.69 -4.39 1.47
CA LEU A 77 -2.22 -3.04 1.15
C LEU A 77 -2.98 -2.44 -0.01
N ALA A 78 -3.45 -1.21 0.15
CA ALA A 78 -3.87 -0.36 -0.95
C ALA A 78 -2.98 0.89 -1.00
N ILE A 79 -2.50 1.26 -2.18
CA ILE A 79 -1.74 2.48 -2.43
C ILE A 79 -2.61 3.41 -3.27
N VAL A 80 -2.94 4.57 -2.71
CA VAL A 80 -3.80 5.59 -3.33
C VAL A 80 -2.93 6.68 -3.95
N GLY A 81 -3.10 6.95 -5.24
CA GLY A 81 -2.30 7.97 -5.92
C GLY A 81 -2.59 8.11 -7.41
N ASP A 82 -1.86 9.01 -8.06
CA ASP A 82 -1.92 9.21 -9.51
C ASP A 82 -0.76 8.51 -10.19
N PHE A 83 -1.02 7.29 -10.65
CA PHE A 83 -0.02 6.47 -11.33
C PHE A 83 0.13 6.81 -12.83
N SER A 84 -0.62 7.79 -13.36
CA SER A 84 -0.55 8.15 -14.78
C SER A 84 0.82 8.70 -15.20
N GLN A 85 1.58 9.26 -14.26
CA GLN A 85 2.95 9.73 -14.46
C GLN A 85 3.94 8.59 -14.76
N TYR A 86 3.65 7.35 -14.34
CA TYR A 86 4.52 6.20 -14.55
C TYR A 86 4.26 5.57 -15.93
N GLN A 87 4.97 6.10 -16.93
CA GLN A 87 4.71 5.74 -18.34
C GLN A 87 5.27 4.38 -18.78
N SER A 88 6.17 3.77 -18.00
CA SER A 88 6.82 2.51 -18.38
C SER A 88 5.81 1.35 -18.45
N GLN A 89 5.92 0.54 -19.51
CA GLN A 89 5.04 -0.62 -19.69
C GLN A 89 5.17 -1.61 -18.53
N SER A 90 6.40 -1.81 -18.03
CA SER A 90 6.65 -2.70 -16.89
C SER A 90 5.94 -2.25 -15.63
N MET A 91 5.85 -0.94 -15.35
CA MET A 91 5.10 -0.45 -14.18
C MET A 91 3.59 -0.61 -14.38
N LYS A 92 3.08 -0.30 -15.58
CA LYS A 92 1.66 -0.48 -15.91
C LYS A 92 1.24 -1.94 -15.76
N ASP A 93 2.04 -2.87 -16.28
CA ASP A 93 1.81 -4.32 -16.15
C ASP A 93 1.87 -4.76 -14.69
N PHE A 94 2.86 -4.27 -13.94
CA PHE A 94 3.00 -4.58 -12.51
C PHE A 94 1.79 -4.14 -11.68
N ILE A 95 1.30 -2.91 -11.90
CA ILE A 95 0.09 -2.39 -11.25
C ILE A 95 -1.13 -3.23 -11.65
N PHE A 96 -1.27 -3.52 -12.94
CA PHE A 96 -2.38 -4.31 -13.46
C PHE A 96 -2.43 -5.73 -12.86
N GLU A 97 -1.30 -6.43 -12.80
CA GLU A 97 -1.22 -7.76 -12.20
C GLU A 97 -1.43 -7.72 -10.68
N SER A 98 -0.88 -6.72 -9.98
CA SER A 98 -1.10 -6.54 -8.53
C SER A 98 -2.59 -6.43 -8.22
N ASN A 99 -3.30 -5.55 -8.95
CA ASN A 99 -4.73 -5.28 -8.76
C ASN A 99 -5.62 -6.51 -8.97
N LYS A 100 -5.20 -7.52 -9.74
CA LYS A 100 -5.96 -8.77 -9.90
C LYS A 100 -6.00 -9.60 -8.62
N THR A 101 -4.90 -9.60 -7.86
CA THR A 101 -4.77 -10.39 -6.62
C THR A 101 -5.51 -9.76 -5.45
N LYS A 102 -5.77 -8.44 -5.50
CA LYS A 102 -6.44 -7.60 -4.50
C LYS A 102 -5.78 -7.53 -3.12
N HIS A 103 -4.84 -8.43 -2.78
CA HIS A 103 -4.04 -8.36 -1.57
C HIS A 103 -3.16 -7.10 -1.54
N ILE A 104 -2.63 -6.72 -2.70
CA ILE A 104 -1.91 -5.47 -2.93
C ILE A 104 -2.57 -4.79 -4.11
N ASN A 105 -3.05 -3.56 -3.94
CA ASN A 105 -3.71 -2.83 -5.01
C ASN A 105 -3.27 -1.36 -5.06
N PHE A 106 -3.34 -0.81 -6.27
CA PHE A 106 -3.03 0.56 -6.63
C PHE A 106 -4.28 1.17 -7.24
N VAL A 107 -4.78 2.25 -6.64
CA VAL A 107 -6.06 2.86 -7.03
C VAL A 107 -5.96 4.39 -6.96
N VAL A 108 -6.86 5.08 -7.65
CA VAL A 108 -6.83 6.55 -7.70
C VAL A 108 -7.49 7.17 -6.48
N MET A 109 -8.53 6.52 -5.95
CA MET A 109 -9.36 7.06 -4.87
C MET A 109 -9.36 6.16 -3.63
N LEU A 110 -9.54 6.78 -2.46
CA LEU A 110 -9.66 6.09 -1.18
C LEU A 110 -10.84 5.12 -1.18
N GLU A 111 -11.94 5.50 -1.80
CA GLU A 111 -13.17 4.71 -1.91
C GLU A 111 -12.90 3.35 -2.58
N GLU A 112 -12.11 3.34 -3.67
CA GLU A 112 -11.71 2.12 -4.37
C GLU A 112 -10.79 1.25 -3.49
N ALA A 113 -9.89 1.86 -2.72
CA ALA A 113 -9.00 1.16 -1.80
C ALA A 113 -9.80 0.43 -0.72
N LEU A 114 -10.76 1.15 -0.12
CA LEU A 114 -11.66 0.63 0.90
C LEU A 114 -12.56 -0.48 0.36
N GLU A 115 -13.09 -0.33 -0.86
CA GLU A 115 -13.87 -1.38 -1.52
C GLU A 115 -13.02 -2.62 -1.77
N ASN A 116 -11.81 -2.48 -2.31
CA ASN A 116 -10.95 -3.62 -2.61
C ASN A 116 -10.48 -4.36 -1.34
N LEU A 117 -10.17 -3.63 -0.27
CA LEU A 117 -9.75 -4.19 1.00
C LEU A 117 -10.91 -4.75 1.84
N SER A 118 -12.17 -4.45 1.54
CA SER A 118 -13.33 -4.96 2.30
C SER A 118 -14.01 -6.18 1.66
N ARG A 119 -13.42 -6.70 0.59
CA ARG A 119 -13.82 -7.92 -0.09
C ARG A 119 -13.11 -9.16 0.48
#